data_AF-A0A9C8E579-F1
#
_entry.id   AF-A0A9C8E579-F1
#
_cell.length_a   1.000
_cell.length_b   1.000
_cell.length_c   1.000
_cell.angle_alpha   90.00
_cell.angle_beta   90.00
_cell.angle_gamma   90.00
#
_symmetry.space_group_name_H-M   'P 1'
#
loop_
_entity.id
_entity.type
_entity.pdbx_description
1 polymer ?
#
loop_
_entity_poly.entity_id
_entity_poly.type
_entity_poly.pdbx_seq_one_letter_code
_entity_poly.pdbx_strand_id
1 'polypeptide(L)'
;MRCKRCGAPVQRGLSLCPHCGALLRKEVDYIRCRSCGQMVNGALHLCPYCGAEILEPGTKWGMLLLSFLLGLVLGTAVYVLLPPPLGAILHQEGSQLAALVVSPTPTFSPTPTFTPSPTLTPTSS
;
A
#
# COMPACT_ATOMS: atom_id res chain seq x y z
N MET A 1 24.12 12.90 -22.80
CA MET A 1 23.43 13.44 -24.01
C MET A 1 24.38 13.34 -25.19
N ARG A 2 23.91 13.37 -26.44
CA ARG A 2 24.81 13.37 -27.61
C ARG A 2 24.94 14.78 -28.16
N CYS A 3 26.14 15.16 -28.59
CA CYS A 3 26.34 16.44 -29.25
C CYS A 3 25.57 16.45 -30.59
N LYS A 4 24.74 17.46 -30.83
CA LYS A 4 24.00 17.59 -32.10
C LYS A 4 24.91 17.87 -33.31
N ARG A 5 26.14 18.35 -33.07
CA ARG A 5 27.09 18.71 -34.14
C ARG A 5 28.02 17.56 -34.55
N CYS A 6 28.58 16.82 -33.58
CA CYS A 6 29.53 15.74 -33.85
C CYS A 6 29.05 14.33 -33.44
N GLY A 7 27.88 14.20 -32.82
CA GLY A 7 27.35 12.91 -32.37
C GLY A 7 28.03 12.30 -31.15
N ALA A 8 29.15 12.86 -30.67
CA ALA A 8 29.91 12.33 -29.55
C ALA A 8 29.07 12.28 -28.25
N PRO A 9 29.28 11.28 -27.39
CA PRO A 9 28.65 11.22 -26.07
C PRO A 9 29.22 12.33 -25.18
N VAL A 10 28.35 13.14 -24.60
CA VAL A 10 28.72 14.25 -23.70
C VAL A 10 27.95 14.12 -22.39
N GLN A 11 28.63 14.39 -21.28
CA GLN A 11 28.00 14.45 -19.96
C GLN A 11 26.99 15.60 -19.87
N ARG A 12 25.96 15.43 -19.02
CA ARG A 12 24.98 16.51 -18.76
C ARG A 12 25.66 17.61 -17.95
N GLY A 13 25.34 18.87 -18.22
CA GLY A 13 25.89 20.02 -17.48
C GLY A 13 27.08 20.73 -18.13
N LEU A 14 27.66 20.18 -19.21
CA LEU A 14 28.68 20.89 -19.99
C LEU A 14 28.03 21.92 -20.93
N SER A 15 28.60 23.12 -20.97
CA SER A 15 28.22 24.20 -21.89
C SER A 15 28.86 24.06 -23.28
N LEU A 16 30.02 23.40 -23.36
CA LEU A 16 30.75 23.15 -24.61
C LEU A 16 31.10 21.67 -24.78
N CYS A 17 31.16 21.23 -26.03
CA CYS A 17 31.50 19.86 -26.37
C CYS A 17 33.02 19.69 -26.32
N PRO A 18 33.56 18.76 -25.52
CA PRO A 18 35.02 18.55 -25.45
C PRO A 18 35.59 17.97 -26.75
N HIS A 19 34.76 17.38 -27.61
CA HIS A 19 35.21 16.76 -28.86
C HIS A 19 35.23 17.71 -30.07
N CYS A 20 34.34 18.71 -30.12
CA CYS A 20 34.19 19.56 -31.31
C CYS A 20 34.03 21.05 -31.00
N GLY A 21 34.10 21.45 -29.72
CA GLY A 21 33.93 22.83 -29.29
C GLY A 21 32.53 23.41 -29.49
N ALA A 22 31.55 22.63 -29.95
CA ALA A 22 30.19 23.12 -30.15
C ALA A 22 29.52 23.46 -28.81
N LEU A 23 28.77 24.55 -28.78
CA LEU A 23 27.93 24.90 -27.64
C LEU A 23 26.82 23.87 -27.46
N LEU A 24 26.75 23.25 -26.28
CA LEU A 24 25.60 22.43 -25.90
C LEU A 24 24.56 23.38 -25.31
N ARG A 25 23.46 23.58 -26.03
CA ARG A 25 22.30 24.29 -25.48
C ARG A 25 21.83 23.55 -24.24
N LYS A 26 22.05 24.13 -23.07
CA LYS A 26 21.30 23.80 -21.87
C LYS A 26 19.84 24.09 -22.21
N GLU A 27 18.95 23.16 -21.88
CA GLU A 27 17.51 23.43 -21.96
C GLU A 27 17.23 24.44 -20.87
N VAL A 28 17.22 25.71 -21.28
CA VAL A 28 16.93 26.84 -20.42
C VAL A 28 15.42 26.98 -20.46
N ASP A 29 14.75 26.50 -19.41
CA ASP A 29 13.31 26.66 -19.28
C ASP A 29 13.02 28.15 -19.04
N TYR A 30 12.39 28.82 -20.00
CA TYR A 30 11.93 30.19 -19.82
C TYR A 30 10.57 30.18 -19.16
N ILE A 31 10.43 30.94 -18.09
CA ILE A 31 9.16 31.12 -17.38
C ILE A 31 8.75 32.58 -17.37
N ARG A 32 7.44 32.82 -17.29
CA ARG A 32 6.89 34.17 -17.25
C ARG A 32 6.88 34.68 -15.81
N CYS A 33 7.53 35.80 -15.56
CA CYS A 33 7.49 36.45 -14.26
C CYS A 33 6.05 36.88 -13.94
N ARG A 34 5.53 36.51 -12.76
CA ARG A 34 4.17 36.88 -12.34
C ARG A 34 4.02 38.38 -12.04
N SER A 35 5.10 39.04 -11.64
CA SER A 35 5.07 40.46 -11.24
C SER A 35 5.16 41.41 -12.43
N CYS A 36 6.05 41.15 -13.40
CA CYS A 36 6.25 42.04 -14.55
C CYS A 36 5.82 41.45 -15.91
N GLY A 37 5.45 40.17 -15.96
CA GLY A 37 5.02 39.52 -17.20
C GLY A 37 6.12 39.21 -18.21
N GLN A 38 7.38 39.56 -17.93
CA GLN A 38 8.53 39.29 -18.81
C GLN A 38 8.94 37.82 -18.78
N MET A 39 9.48 37.34 -19.91
CA MET A 39 10.07 36.01 -20.01
C MET A 39 11.48 36.03 -19.44
N VAL A 40 11.70 35.20 -18.44
CA VAL A 40 12.94 35.12 -17.67
C VAL A 40 13.41 33.67 -17.63
N ASN A 41 14.72 33.48 -17.55
CA ASN A 41 15.28 32.15 -17.40
C ASN A 41 14.87 31.59 -16.02
N GLY A 42 14.21 30.42 -16.02
CA GLY A 42 13.77 29.74 -14.82
C GLY A 42 14.93 29.44 -13.87
N ALA A 43 16.14 29.22 -14.36
CA ALA A 43 17.31 28.96 -13.52
C ALA A 43 17.76 30.15 -12.63
N LEU A 44 17.09 31.30 -12.70
CA LEU A 44 17.36 32.46 -11.84
C LEU A 44 16.33 32.55 -10.73
N HIS A 45 16.79 32.77 -9.49
CA HIS A 45 15.93 33.01 -8.33
C HIS A 45 15.27 34.39 -8.32
N LEU A 46 15.83 35.37 -9.04
CA LEU A 46 15.31 36.73 -9.10
C LEU A 46 15.14 37.20 -10.54
N CYS A 47 14.06 37.95 -10.78
CA CYS A 47 13.79 38.57 -12.07
C CYS A 47 14.72 39.77 -12.29
N PRO A 48 15.52 39.80 -13.39
CA PRO A 48 16.43 40.92 -13.66
C PRO A 48 15.71 42.22 -14.06
N TYR A 49 14.42 42.15 -14.42
CA TYR A 49 13.64 43.31 -14.84
C TYR A 49 12.92 44.01 -13.69
N CYS A 50 12.46 43.26 -12.69
CA CYS A 50 11.63 43.82 -11.60
C CYS A 50 12.09 43.44 -10.19
N GLY A 51 13.11 42.59 -10.04
CA GLY A 51 13.61 42.14 -8.75
C GLY A 51 12.70 41.15 -8.00
N ALA A 52 11.56 40.75 -8.58
CA ALA A 52 10.67 39.78 -7.95
C ALA A 52 11.30 38.39 -7.90
N GLU A 53 11.04 37.66 -6.81
CA GLU A 53 11.45 36.27 -6.67
C GLU A 53 10.73 35.37 -7.68
N ILE A 54 11.49 34.43 -8.24
CA ILE A 54 11.03 33.48 -9.22
C ILE A 54 11.06 32.11 -8.58
N LEU A 55 9.87 31.55 -8.34
CA LEU A 55 9.74 30.20 -7.81
C LEU A 55 9.88 29.20 -8.96
N GLU A 56 11.04 28.54 -9.06
CA GLU A 56 11.27 27.48 -10.04
C GLU A 56 10.30 26.31 -9.81
N PRO A 57 9.52 25.89 -10.83
CA PRO A 57 8.79 24.63 -10.78
C PRO A 57 9.75 23.46 -11.06
N GLY A 58 10.83 23.35 -10.28
CA GLY A 58 11.95 22.45 -10.53
C GLY A 58 11.87 21.08 -9.86
N THR A 59 10.78 20.76 -9.15
CA THR A 59 10.80 19.64 -8.18
C THR A 59 9.89 18.49 -8.60
N LYS A 60 10.19 17.88 -9.75
CA LYS A 60 9.63 16.57 -10.13
C LYS A 60 9.92 15.52 -9.03
N TRP A 61 11.11 15.62 -8.41
CA TRP A 61 11.52 14.81 -7.25
C TRP A 61 10.85 15.20 -5.94
N GLY A 62 10.57 16.49 -5.74
CA GLY A 62 9.87 16.98 -4.54
C GLY A 62 8.43 16.46 -4.49
N MET A 63 7.75 16.39 -5.64
CA MET A 63 6.41 15.84 -5.74
C MET A 63 6.37 14.33 -5.47
N LEU A 64 7.39 13.56 -5.90
CA LEU A 64 7.53 12.14 -5.57
C LEU A 64 7.76 11.92 -4.07
N LEU A 65 8.66 12.70 -3.46
CA LEU A 65 8.91 12.65 -2.02
C LEU A 65 7.65 13.02 -1.21
N LEU A 66 6.95 14.08 -1.60
CA LEU A 66 5.71 14.51 -0.95
C LEU A 66 4.62 13.45 -1.07
N SER A 67 4.47 12.82 -2.25
CA SER A 67 3.53 11.73 -2.48
C SER A 67 3.83 10.52 -1.59
N PHE A 68 5.11 10.13 -1.49
CA PHE A 68 5.52 9.01 -0.66
C PHE A 68 5.27 9.28 0.82
N LEU A 69 5.61 10.49 1.30
CA LEU A 69 5.35 10.92 2.67
C LEU A 69 3.86 10.94 2.99
N LEU A 70 3.04 11.52 2.11
CA LEU A 70 1.59 11.58 2.30
C LEU A 70 0.96 10.18 2.31
N GLY A 71 1.42 9.28 1.43
CA GLY A 71 1.01 7.88 1.41
C GLY A 71 1.37 7.13 2.68
N LEU A 72 2.56 7.36 3.25
CA LEU A 72 3.00 6.73 4.49
C LEU A 72 2.18 7.23 5.69
N VAL A 73 1.92 8.54 5.75
CA VAL A 73 1.07 9.16 6.79
C VAL A 73 -0.37 8.64 6.70
N LEU A 74 -0.95 8.60 5.49
CA LEU A 74 -2.32 8.10 5.29
C LEU A 74 -2.40 6.60 5.56
N GLY A 75 -1.43 5.82 5.10
CA GLY A 75 -1.38 4.37 5.32
C GLY A 75 -1.26 4.01 6.80
N THR A 76 -0.38 4.70 7.53
CA THR A 76 -0.24 4.51 8.99
C THR A 76 -1.50 4.95 9.75
N ALA A 77 -2.10 6.09 9.37
CA ALA A 77 -3.37 6.52 9.93
C ALA A 77 -4.46 5.47 9.70
N VAL A 78 -4.62 4.96 8.48
CA VAL A 78 -5.60 3.91 8.17
C VAL A 78 -5.31 2.64 8.97
N TYR A 79 -4.05 2.21 9.09
CA TYR A 79 -3.68 1.03 9.88
C TYR A 79 -4.04 1.17 11.37
N VAL A 80 -3.89 2.38 11.93
CA VAL A 80 -4.21 2.67 13.33
C VAL A 80 -5.72 2.86 13.55
N LEU A 81 -6.41 3.54 12.63
CA LEU A 81 -7.84 3.84 12.74
C LEU A 81 -8.74 2.66 12.31
N LEU A 82 -8.31 1.84 11.36
CA LEU A 82 -8.92 0.56 10.98
C LEU A 82 -7.97 -0.56 11.45
N PRO A 83 -8.01 -0.95 12.74
CA PRO A 83 -7.32 -2.16 13.15
C PRO A 83 -7.83 -3.31 12.26
N PRO A 84 -6.95 -4.10 11.61
CA PRO A 84 -7.39 -5.25 10.87
C PRO A 84 -8.15 -6.16 11.84
N PRO A 85 -9.35 -6.66 11.50
CA PRO A 85 -10.06 -7.60 12.36
C PRO A 85 -9.31 -8.93 12.35
N LEU A 86 -8.26 -9.04 13.17
CA LEU A 86 -7.45 -10.25 13.35
C LEU A 86 -8.21 -11.39 14.05
N GLY A 87 -9.50 -11.24 14.34
CA GLY A 87 -10.29 -12.24 15.07
C GLY A 87 -11.72 -12.49 14.59
N ALA A 88 -12.23 -11.79 13.56
CA ALA A 88 -13.66 -11.89 13.21
C ALA A 88 -14.02 -13.00 12.21
N ILE A 89 -13.03 -13.66 11.58
CA ILE A 89 -13.29 -14.61 10.47
C ILE A 89 -13.35 -16.07 10.95
N LEU A 90 -12.79 -16.41 12.12
CA LEU A 90 -12.73 -17.82 12.58
C LEU A 90 -14.00 -18.33 13.29
N HIS A 91 -15.01 -17.49 13.57
CA HIS A 91 -16.16 -17.91 14.39
C HIS A 91 -17.38 -18.41 13.59
N GLN A 92 -17.37 -18.33 12.26
CA GLN A 92 -18.57 -18.61 11.45
C GLN A 92 -18.60 -19.98 10.75
N GLU A 93 -17.52 -20.77 10.78
CA GLU A 93 -17.51 -22.12 10.19
C GLU A 93 -17.84 -23.25 11.19
N GLY A 94 -17.87 -22.98 12.50
CA GLY A 94 -18.07 -24.04 13.51
C GLY A 94 -19.51 -24.56 13.64
N SER A 95 -20.53 -23.81 13.20
CA SER A 95 -21.94 -24.15 13.47
C SER A 95 -22.60 -25.05 12.44
N GLN A 96 -22.03 -25.19 11.23
CA GLN A 96 -22.65 -26.02 10.17
C GLN A 96 -22.13 -27.47 10.14
N LEU A 97 -20.97 -27.74 10.76
CA LEU A 97 -20.41 -29.10 10.83
C LEU A 97 -21.00 -29.95 11.98
N ALA A 98 -21.62 -29.32 12.98
CA ALA A 98 -22.24 -30.05 14.09
C ALA A 98 -23.57 -30.74 13.71
N ALA A 99 -24.25 -30.28 12.66
CA ALA A 99 -25.57 -30.79 12.27
C ALA A 99 -25.51 -32.08 11.44
N LEU A 100 -24.36 -32.41 10.83
CA LEU A 100 -24.22 -33.58 9.95
C LEU A 100 -23.67 -34.84 10.64
N VAL A 101 -23.20 -34.74 11.90
CA VAL A 101 -22.60 -35.88 12.63
C VAL A 101 -23.64 -36.68 13.43
N VAL A 102 -24.87 -36.17 13.60
CA VAL A 102 -25.94 -36.91 14.30
C VAL A 102 -26.80 -37.65 13.29
N SER A 103 -26.32 -38.82 12.87
CA SER A 103 -27.18 -39.90 12.36
C SER A 103 -26.84 -41.21 13.08
N PRO A 104 -27.83 -42.11 13.19
CA PRO A 104 -28.18 -42.78 14.45
C PRO A 104 -27.26 -43.95 14.79
N THR A 105 -26.77 -43.98 16.03
CA THR A 105 -26.08 -45.16 16.59
C THR A 105 -27.12 -46.08 17.25
N PRO A 106 -27.07 -47.40 17.00
CA PRO A 106 -28.13 -48.36 17.30
C PRO A 106 -28.45 -48.52 18.79
N THR A 107 -29.75 -48.60 19.08
CA THR A 107 -30.32 -48.98 20.37
C THR A 107 -29.85 -50.37 20.78
N PHE A 108 -28.91 -50.43 21.74
CA PHE A 108 -28.62 -51.67 22.45
C PHE A 108 -29.54 -51.83 23.65
N SER A 109 -30.37 -52.86 23.54
CA SER A 109 -31.29 -53.40 24.53
C SER A 109 -30.59 -53.76 25.85
N PRO A 110 -31.05 -53.29 27.02
CA PRO A 110 -30.56 -53.82 28.29
C PRO A 110 -31.18 -55.19 28.57
N THR A 111 -30.32 -56.19 28.66
CA THR A 111 -30.59 -57.54 29.19
C THR A 111 -31.23 -57.45 30.58
N PRO A 112 -32.38 -58.08 30.84
CA PRO A 112 -32.92 -58.16 32.19
C PRO A 112 -32.08 -59.12 33.04
N THR A 113 -31.40 -58.57 34.04
CA THR A 113 -30.72 -59.32 35.10
C THR A 113 -31.77 -60.05 35.95
N PHE A 114 -31.84 -61.37 35.79
CA PHE A 114 -32.62 -62.23 36.68
C PHE A 114 -31.97 -62.29 38.06
N THR A 115 -32.66 -61.78 39.08
CA THR A 115 -32.34 -62.01 40.49
C THR A 115 -33.28 -63.10 41.00
N PRO A 116 -32.80 -64.34 41.27
CA PRO A 116 -33.60 -65.33 41.96
C PRO A 116 -33.59 -65.03 43.47
N SER A 117 -34.74 -64.65 44.02
CA SER A 117 -34.97 -64.66 45.47
C SER A 117 -35.87 -65.84 45.83
N PRO A 118 -35.34 -66.95 46.37
CA PRO A 118 -36.17 -68.01 46.91
C PRO A 118 -36.62 -67.60 48.32
N THR A 119 -37.92 -67.46 48.53
CA THR A 119 -38.50 -67.53 49.88
C THR A 119 -39.74 -68.39 49.81
N LEU A 120 -39.52 -69.63 50.25
CA LEU A 120 -40.49 -70.64 50.61
C LEU A 120 -41.46 -70.09 51.66
N THR A 121 -42.73 -70.52 51.64
CA THR A 121 -43.51 -71.01 52.80
C THR A 121 -44.95 -71.38 52.35
N PRO A 122 -45.61 -72.38 52.94
CA PRO A 122 -46.48 -73.30 52.21
C PRO A 122 -47.96 -73.34 52.67
N THR A 123 -48.77 -74.08 51.89
CA THR A 123 -49.92 -74.95 52.30
C THR A 123 -51.33 -74.39 52.55
N SER A 124 -52.29 -75.16 52.00
CA SER A 124 -53.73 -75.34 52.33
C SER A 124 -54.72 -74.43 51.61
N SER A 125 -55.88 -74.89 51.11
CA SER A 125 -56.63 -76.15 51.26
C SER A 125 -57.48 -76.41 50.01
#